data_AF-X0JJD7-F1
#
_entry.id   AF-X0JJD7-F1
#
_cell.length_a   1.000
_cell.length_b   1.000
_cell.length_c   1.000
_cell.angle_alpha   90.00
_cell.angle_beta   90.00
_cell.angle_gamma   90.00
#
_symmetry.space_group_name_H-M   'P 1'
#
loop_
_entity.id
_entity.type
_entity.pdbx_description
1 polymer ?
#
loop_
_entity_poly.entity_id
_entity_poly.type
_entity_poly.pdbx_seq_one_letter_code
_entity_poly.pdbx_strand_id
1 'polypeptide(L)'
;MALCQNRLQEERKQWRRDHPFGFYAKPQRTKEGVLDVKNWECGIPGKENTIWAGGLFKLTIAFPDEYPTKPPKCKDLSTTMCEGRLANINVGKFVPPLFHPNVYPSGTVCLSILNEEEAWKPAITVKQILLGIQDLLNDPNPESPAQAEAYNLFKRDRAEYEKRVRRTVRENPTP
;
A
#
# COMPACT_ATOMS: atom_id res chain seq x y z
N MET A 1 7.47 23.38 7.80
CA MET A 1 7.68 22.80 6.45
C MET A 1 8.97 21.99 6.27
N ALA A 2 10.06 22.23 7.03
CA ALA A 2 11.32 21.47 6.87
C ALA A 2 11.25 19.99 7.31
N LEU A 3 10.47 19.65 8.35
CA LEU A 3 10.49 18.30 8.95
C LEU A 3 10.07 17.20 7.96
N CYS A 4 8.93 17.36 7.29
CA CYS A 4 8.43 16.40 6.31
C CYS A 4 9.44 16.17 5.17
N GLN A 5 9.96 17.25 4.58
CA GLN A 5 10.94 17.16 3.49
C GLN A 5 12.25 16.49 3.95
N ASN A 6 12.79 16.89 5.10
CA ASN A 6 14.01 16.28 5.65
C ASN A 6 13.81 14.79 5.92
N ARG A 7 12.67 14.41 6.49
CA ARG A 7 12.35 13.01 6.74
C ARG A 7 12.26 12.21 5.43
N LEU A 8 11.57 12.73 4.41
CA LEU A 8 11.43 12.04 3.12
C LEU A 8 12.78 11.91 2.38
N GLN A 9 13.67 12.89 2.52
CA GLN A 9 15.03 12.79 2.01
C GLN A 9 15.82 11.67 2.70
N GLU A 10 15.72 11.56 4.03
CA GLU A 10 16.37 10.48 4.78
C GLU A 10 15.76 9.10 4.47
N GLU A 11 14.44 8.98 4.34
CA GLU A 11 13.78 7.74 3.88
C GLU A 11 14.33 7.31 2.52
N ARG A 12 14.42 8.24 1.56
CA ARG A 12 14.94 7.96 0.22
C ARG A 12 16.42 7.56 0.26
N LYS A 13 17.23 8.21 1.09
CA LYS A 13 18.65 7.90 1.27
C LYS A 13 18.83 6.50 1.86
N GLN A 14 18.06 6.16 2.89
CA GLN A 14 18.09 4.85 3.52
C GLN A 14 17.63 3.76 2.55
N TRP A 15 16.52 3.97 1.83
CA TRP A 15 16.00 3.04 0.83
C TRP A 15 17.03 2.74 -0.27
N ARG A 16 17.70 3.78 -0.79
CA ARG A 16 18.74 3.62 -1.82
C ARG A 16 19.97 2.86 -1.31
N ARG A 17 20.26 2.95 -0.02
CA ARG A 17 21.36 2.21 0.61
C ARG A 17 21.00 0.75 0.82
N ASP A 18 19.80 0.50 1.33
CA ASP A 18 19.32 -0.84 1.65
C ASP A 18 17.78 -0.91 1.54
N HIS A 19 17.29 -1.80 0.69
CA HIS A 19 15.88 -2.16 0.59
C HIS A 19 15.74 -3.66 0.26
N PRO A 20 14.61 -4.29 0.61
CA PRO A 20 14.40 -5.71 0.34
C PRO A 20 14.41 -5.97 -1.17
N PHE A 21 15.00 -7.09 -1.58
CA PHE A 21 15.10 -7.48 -2.98
C PHE A 21 13.72 -7.54 -3.66
N GLY A 22 13.65 -7.08 -4.91
CA GLY A 22 12.42 -7.04 -5.71
C GLY A 22 11.47 -5.87 -5.39
N PHE A 23 11.62 -5.19 -4.24
CA PHE A 23 10.87 -3.98 -3.95
C PHE A 23 11.48 -2.78 -4.68
N TYR A 24 10.62 -1.82 -5.03
CA TYR A 24 11.08 -0.48 -5.37
C TYR A 24 10.21 0.58 -4.71
N ALA A 25 10.82 1.73 -4.40
CA ALA A 25 10.11 2.91 -3.90
C ALA A 25 10.85 4.15 -4.37
N LYS A 26 10.16 5.06 -5.06
CA LYS A 26 10.76 6.29 -5.60
C LYS A 26 9.74 7.42 -5.63
N PRO A 27 10.16 8.69 -5.39
CA PRO A 27 9.28 9.82 -5.64
C PRO A 27 8.91 9.91 -7.12
N GLN A 28 7.66 10.27 -7.38
CA GLN A 28 7.11 10.46 -8.71
C GLN A 28 7.70 11.73 -9.35
N ARG A 29 7.59 11.81 -10.67
CA ARG A 29 7.86 13.02 -11.42
C ARG A 29 6.55 13.59 -11.94
N THR A 30 6.40 14.91 -11.85
CA THR A 30 5.27 15.61 -12.48
C THR A 30 5.39 15.53 -14.00
N LYS A 31 4.35 15.96 -14.72
CA LYS A 31 4.36 16.00 -16.20
C LYS A 31 5.49 16.88 -16.75
N GLU A 32 5.91 17.86 -15.96
CA GLU A 32 6.99 18.81 -16.24
C GLU A 32 8.37 18.26 -15.84
N GLY A 33 8.46 17.01 -15.38
CA GLY A 33 9.71 16.34 -15.00
C GLY A 33 10.23 16.69 -13.60
N VAL A 34 9.52 17.56 -12.86
CA VAL A 34 9.88 17.96 -11.50
C VAL A 34 9.65 16.81 -10.53
N LEU A 35 10.58 16.60 -9.60
CA LEU A 35 10.47 15.54 -8.59
C LEU A 35 9.42 15.93 -7.53
N ASP A 36 8.33 15.16 -7.45
CA ASP A 36 7.35 15.28 -6.39
C ASP A 36 7.77 14.40 -5.20
N VAL A 37 8.44 15.02 -4.24
CA VAL A 37 8.97 14.31 -3.06
C VAL A 37 7.88 13.74 -2.16
N LYS A 38 6.62 14.20 -2.28
CA LYS A 38 5.50 13.80 -1.43
C LYS A 38 4.63 12.72 -2.05
N ASN A 39 4.81 12.38 -3.33
CA ASN A 39 4.06 11.31 -3.98
C ASN A 39 5.05 10.28 -4.50
N TRP A 40 4.95 9.05 -4.00
CA TRP A 40 5.89 7.98 -4.32
C TRP A 40 5.19 6.87 -5.10
N GLU A 41 5.90 6.33 -6.09
CA GLU A 41 5.56 5.11 -6.78
C GLU A 41 6.37 3.97 -6.17
N CYS A 42 5.68 2.93 -5.72
CA CYS A 42 6.29 1.76 -5.10
C CYS A 42 5.84 0.47 -5.82
N GLY A 43 6.65 -0.57 -5.70
CA GLY A 43 6.32 -1.92 -6.14
C GLY A 43 6.62 -2.92 -5.05
N ILE A 44 5.66 -3.82 -4.81
CA ILE A 44 5.77 -4.90 -3.84
C ILE A 44 5.79 -6.23 -4.60
N PRO A 45 6.87 -7.02 -4.51
CA PRO A 45 6.88 -8.36 -5.07
C PRO A 45 6.01 -9.29 -4.22
N GLY A 46 5.31 -10.22 -4.85
CA GLY A 46 4.69 -11.32 -4.12
C GLY A 46 5.73 -12.24 -3.47
N LYS A 47 5.47 -12.70 -2.25
CA LYS A 47 6.38 -13.61 -1.55
C LYS A 47 6.52 -14.93 -2.29
N GLU A 48 7.73 -15.48 -2.30
CA GLU A 48 7.98 -16.84 -2.77
C GLU A 48 7.17 -17.86 -1.97
N ASN A 49 6.84 -18.99 -2.60
CA ASN A 49 6.03 -20.06 -2.01
C ASN A 49 4.61 -19.62 -1.57
N THR A 50 4.10 -18.51 -2.12
CA THR A 50 2.73 -18.06 -1.93
C THR A 50 1.99 -17.98 -3.27
N ILE A 51 0.67 -17.81 -3.21
CA ILE A 51 -0.16 -17.59 -4.41
C ILE A 51 0.12 -16.25 -5.12
N TRP A 52 0.90 -15.36 -4.49
CA TRP A 52 1.32 -14.07 -5.02
C TRP A 52 2.67 -14.14 -5.74
N ALA A 53 3.41 -15.25 -5.60
CA ALA A 53 4.74 -15.43 -6.16
C ALA A 53 4.80 -15.10 -7.66
N GLY A 54 5.86 -14.42 -8.08
CA GLY A 54 6.06 -14.01 -9.48
C GLY A 54 5.34 -12.72 -9.89
N GLY A 55 4.51 -12.13 -9.01
CA GLY A 55 3.84 -10.86 -9.25
C GLY A 55 4.61 -9.64 -8.70
N LEU A 56 4.45 -8.48 -9.34
CA LEU A 56 4.93 -7.18 -8.87
C LEU A 56 3.79 -6.16 -8.84
N PHE A 57 3.32 -5.84 -7.64
CA PHE A 57 2.12 -5.03 -7.44
C PHE A 57 2.50 -3.57 -7.20
N LYS A 58 2.07 -2.70 -8.11
CA LYS A 58 2.37 -1.26 -8.04
C LYS A 58 1.39 -0.55 -7.14
N LEU A 59 1.89 0.35 -6.30
CA LEU A 59 1.08 1.21 -5.47
C LEU A 59 1.67 2.61 -5.35
N THR A 60 0.83 3.58 -5.02
CA THR A 60 1.26 4.95 -4.73
C THR A 60 1.12 5.30 -3.26
N ILE A 61 2.10 6.01 -2.71
CA ILE A 61 2.08 6.54 -1.34
C ILE A 61 2.12 8.07 -1.42
N ALA A 62 1.14 8.75 -0.83
CA ALA A 62 1.19 10.20 -0.70
C ALA A 62 1.49 10.59 0.76
N PHE A 63 2.36 11.56 0.97
CA PHE A 63 2.79 12.02 2.29
C PHE A 63 2.14 13.38 2.59
N PRO A 64 1.40 13.52 3.71
CA PRO A 64 0.84 14.81 4.11
C PRO A 64 1.93 15.76 4.61
N ASP A 65 1.57 17.04 4.79
CA ASP A 65 2.50 18.07 5.28
C ASP A 65 2.95 17.82 6.71
N GLU A 66 2.12 17.15 7.49
CA GLU A 66 2.36 16.78 8.89
C GLU A 66 3.15 15.47 9.04
N TYR A 67 3.54 14.80 7.94
CA TYR A 67 4.43 13.64 8.03
C TYR A 67 5.78 14.05 8.64
N PRO A 68 6.38 13.26 9.57
CA PRO A 68 5.98 11.91 10.00
C PRO A 68 5.05 11.85 11.22
N THR A 69 4.60 13.00 11.75
CA THR A 69 3.65 13.01 12.87
C THR A 69 2.36 12.29 12.46
N LYS A 70 1.83 12.61 11.28
CA LYS A 70 0.73 11.86 10.67
C LYS A 70 1.25 10.78 9.72
N PRO A 71 0.54 9.64 9.58
CA PRO A 71 0.88 8.62 8.60
C PRO A 71 0.79 9.18 7.17
N PRO A 72 1.46 8.55 6.19
CA PRO A 72 1.16 8.77 4.78
C PRO A 72 -0.34 8.55 4.53
N LYS A 73 -0.94 9.18 3.52
CA LYS A 73 -2.36 9.06 3.19
C LYS A 73 -2.55 8.74 1.71
N CYS A 74 -3.68 8.13 1.34
CA CYS A 74 -4.19 8.24 -0.01
C CYS A 74 -4.79 9.63 -0.21
N LYS A 75 -4.42 10.31 -1.29
CA LYS A 75 -5.10 11.53 -1.74
C LYS A 75 -6.47 11.10 -2.30
N ASP A 76 -7.47 11.00 -1.44
CA ASP A 76 -8.85 10.88 -1.90
C ASP A 76 -9.27 12.25 -2.45
N LEU A 77 -9.42 12.34 -3.78
CA LEU A 77 -9.98 13.52 -4.43
C LEU A 77 -11.52 13.43 -4.53
N SER A 78 -12.13 12.38 -3.95
CA SER A 78 -13.57 12.27 -3.79
C SER A 78 -13.91 12.11 -2.32
N THR A 79 -13.97 13.23 -1.61
CA THR A 79 -14.85 13.34 -0.43
C THR A 79 -16.30 13.20 -0.92
N THR A 80 -16.73 11.98 -1.25
CA THR A 80 -18.14 11.63 -1.23
C THR A 80 -18.33 10.92 0.09
N MET A 81 -19.12 11.53 0.97
CA MET A 81 -19.41 11.03 2.30
C MET A 81 -20.01 9.62 2.18
N CYS A 82 -19.19 8.60 2.39
CA CYS A 82 -19.69 7.30 2.82
C CYS A 82 -19.97 7.44 4.32
N GLU A 83 -21.26 7.62 4.62
CA GLU A 83 -21.93 7.54 5.92
C GLU A 83 -21.04 7.11 7.11
N GLY A 84 -20.62 8.10 7.91
CA GLY A 84 -20.46 7.94 9.36
C GLY A 84 -19.30 7.10 9.91
N ARG A 85 -18.36 6.59 9.09
CA ARG A 85 -17.12 5.97 9.60
C ARG A 85 -15.88 6.70 9.09
N LEU A 86 -14.98 7.00 10.02
CA LEU A 86 -13.70 7.71 9.82
C LEU A 86 -12.94 7.19 8.58
N ALA A 87 -12.98 7.96 7.49
CA ALA A 87 -12.21 7.75 6.27
C ALA A 87 -10.73 8.17 6.42
N ASN A 88 -10.12 7.92 7.57
CA ASN A 88 -8.75 8.33 7.89
C ASN A 88 -7.71 7.19 7.80
N ILE A 89 -8.09 6.00 7.33
CA ILE A 89 -7.29 4.77 7.42
C ILE A 89 -6.89 4.29 6.02
N ASN A 90 -6.05 5.04 5.32
CA ASN A 90 -5.85 4.82 3.88
C ASN A 90 -4.40 5.11 3.50
N VAL A 91 -3.58 4.07 3.30
CA VAL A 91 -2.19 4.24 2.85
C VAL A 91 -1.87 3.24 1.76
N GLY A 92 -1.21 3.70 0.71
CA GLY A 92 -0.93 2.85 -0.43
C GLY A 92 -2.20 2.68 -1.26
N LYS A 93 -2.18 3.17 -2.49
CA LYS A 93 -3.23 2.86 -3.46
C LYS A 93 -2.64 1.92 -4.50
N PHE A 94 -3.07 0.67 -4.54
CA PHE A 94 -2.75 -0.22 -5.65
C PHE A 94 -3.27 0.39 -6.95
N VAL A 95 -2.39 0.45 -7.95
CA VAL A 95 -2.70 0.96 -9.28
C VAL A 95 -2.24 -0.08 -10.32
N PRO A 96 -3.16 -0.86 -10.91
CA PRO A 96 -4.62 -0.88 -10.69
C PRO A 96 -5.04 -1.46 -9.33
N PRO A 97 -6.31 -1.28 -8.90
CA PRO A 97 -6.85 -1.91 -7.69
C PRO A 97 -6.65 -3.43 -7.69
N LEU A 98 -6.31 -3.98 -6.53
CA LEU A 98 -5.90 -5.37 -6.37
C LEU A 98 -7.02 -6.19 -5.71
N PHE A 99 -7.29 -7.39 -6.23
CA PHE A 99 -8.31 -8.29 -5.67
C PHE A 99 -7.85 -8.87 -4.33
N HIS A 100 -8.24 -8.25 -3.21
CA HIS A 100 -7.79 -8.65 -1.88
C HIS A 100 -8.81 -8.29 -0.78
N PRO A 101 -8.99 -9.11 0.27
CA PRO A 101 -9.98 -8.85 1.33
C PRO A 101 -9.81 -7.49 2.02
N ASN A 102 -8.58 -7.00 2.17
CA ASN A 102 -8.24 -5.73 2.85
C ASN A 102 -7.86 -4.58 1.90
N VAL A 103 -8.18 -4.70 0.62
CA VAL A 103 -8.00 -3.61 -0.36
C VAL A 103 -9.37 -3.14 -0.80
N TYR A 104 -9.62 -1.84 -0.71
CA TYR A 104 -10.87 -1.24 -1.18
C TYR A 104 -10.96 -1.32 -2.71
N PRO A 105 -12.16 -1.26 -3.31
CA PRO A 105 -12.32 -1.16 -4.76
C PRO A 105 -11.58 0.03 -5.40
N SER A 106 -11.32 1.08 -4.62
CA SER A 106 -10.50 2.22 -5.02
C SER A 106 -9.01 1.88 -5.17
N GLY A 107 -8.55 0.73 -4.66
CA GLY A 107 -7.16 0.30 -4.58
C GLY A 107 -6.50 0.62 -3.24
N THR A 108 -7.16 1.34 -2.34
CA THR A 108 -6.59 1.71 -1.05
C THR A 108 -6.43 0.51 -0.11
N VAL A 109 -5.29 0.41 0.58
CA VAL A 109 -5.02 -0.65 1.57
C VAL A 109 -5.48 -0.26 2.97
N CYS A 110 -6.14 -1.18 3.66
CA CYS A 110 -6.48 -1.06 5.08
C CYS A 110 -5.43 -1.80 5.94
N LEU A 111 -4.62 -1.06 6.71
CA LEU A 111 -3.58 -1.62 7.58
C LEU A 111 -3.51 -0.86 8.91
N SER A 112 -3.54 -1.57 10.04
CA SER A 112 -3.63 -0.99 11.40
C SER A 112 -2.41 -0.15 11.81
N ILE A 113 -1.19 -0.52 11.37
CA ILE A 113 0.04 0.27 11.66
C ILE A 113 0.02 1.66 11.01
N LEU A 114 -0.98 1.95 10.21
CA LEU A 114 -1.16 3.20 9.48
C LEU A 114 -2.37 3.99 9.95
N ASN A 115 -3.03 3.53 11.03
CA ASN A 115 -4.01 4.28 11.77
C ASN A 115 -3.30 5.10 12.86
N GLU A 116 -3.49 6.43 12.82
CA GLU A 116 -2.97 7.41 13.79
C GLU A 116 -3.39 7.08 15.22
N GLU A 117 -4.59 6.53 15.40
CA GLU A 117 -5.20 6.23 16.70
C GLU A 117 -4.90 4.80 17.21
N GLU A 118 -4.30 3.94 16.38
CA GLU A 118 -3.98 2.57 16.76
C GLU A 118 -2.46 2.37 16.93
N ALA A 119 -1.73 2.25 15.82
CA ALA A 119 -0.37 1.72 15.84
C ALA A 119 0.64 2.56 15.03
N TRP A 120 0.21 3.67 14.42
CA TRP A 120 1.15 4.58 13.76
C TRP A 120 2.15 5.14 14.76
N LYS A 121 3.42 5.13 14.37
CA LYS A 121 4.50 5.80 15.08
C LYS A 121 5.32 6.58 14.07
N PRO A 122 5.72 7.83 14.36
CA PRO A 122 6.56 8.60 13.46
C PRO A 122 7.86 7.89 13.08
N ALA A 123 8.36 6.96 13.90
CA ALA A 123 9.55 6.17 13.62
C ALA A 123 9.37 5.07 12.54
N ILE A 124 8.13 4.76 12.14
CA ILE A 124 7.86 3.75 11.09
C ILE A 124 8.42 4.25 9.75
N THR A 125 9.22 3.41 9.10
CA THR A 125 9.89 3.72 7.83
C THR A 125 9.11 3.24 6.61
N VAL A 126 9.38 3.79 5.42
CA VAL A 126 8.78 3.33 4.15
C VAL A 126 9.03 1.84 3.93
N LYS A 127 10.21 1.33 4.33
CA LYS A 127 10.54 -0.11 4.32
C LYS A 127 9.57 -0.93 5.15
N GLN A 128 9.29 -0.51 6.38
CA GLN A 128 8.36 -1.22 7.26
C GLN A 128 6.92 -1.18 6.74
N ILE A 129 6.50 -0.06 6.14
CA ILE A 129 5.17 0.05 5.53
C ILE A 129 5.03 -0.96 4.38
N LEU A 130 5.99 -0.99 3.45
CA LEU A 130 5.93 -1.87 2.28
C LEU A 130 6.03 -3.35 2.65
N LEU A 131 6.85 -3.70 3.64
CA LEU A 131 6.89 -5.06 4.19
C LEU A 131 5.56 -5.44 4.85
N GLY A 132 4.96 -4.56 5.66
CA GLY A 132 3.66 -4.81 6.26
C GLY A 132 2.53 -5.01 5.24
N ILE A 133 2.57 -4.30 4.12
CA ILE A 133 1.62 -4.53 3.01
C ILE A 133 1.90 -5.88 2.33
N GLN A 134 3.17 -6.27 2.13
CA GLN A 134 3.51 -7.59 1.58
C GLN A 134 3.03 -8.73 2.49
N ASP A 135 3.19 -8.58 3.81
CA ASP A 135 2.68 -9.52 4.80
C ASP A 135 1.15 -9.62 4.71
N LEU A 136 0.46 -8.48 4.63
CA LEU A 136 -1.00 -8.43 4.52
C LEU A 136 -1.54 -9.14 3.28
N LEU A 137 -0.82 -9.10 2.14
CA LEU A 137 -1.22 -9.85 0.94
C LEU A 137 -1.31 -11.36 1.21
N ASN A 138 -0.35 -11.91 1.97
CA ASN A 138 -0.31 -13.33 2.27
C ASN A 138 -1.28 -13.70 3.41
N ASP A 139 -1.41 -12.84 4.40
CA ASP A 139 -2.16 -13.07 5.63
C ASP A 139 -3.25 -11.99 5.81
N PRO A 140 -4.38 -12.09 5.09
CA PRO A 140 -5.45 -11.09 5.16
C PRO A 140 -6.04 -10.97 6.58
N ASN A 141 -6.31 -9.74 7.02
CA ASN A 141 -6.96 -9.48 8.30
C ASN A 141 -8.49 -9.66 8.19
N PRO A 142 -9.11 -10.67 8.83
CA PRO A 142 -10.55 -10.88 8.75
C PRO A 142 -11.39 -9.81 9.46
N GLU A 143 -10.81 -9.06 10.40
CA GLU A 143 -11.51 -8.04 11.20
C GLU A 143 -11.72 -6.72 10.44
N SER A 144 -11.13 -6.58 9.25
CA SER A 144 -11.21 -5.34 8.47
C SER A 144 -11.47 -5.62 6.98
N PRO A 145 -12.61 -6.22 6.62
CA PRO A 145 -12.95 -6.49 5.23
C PRO A 145 -13.23 -5.18 4.47
N ALA A 146 -12.46 -4.94 3.40
CA ALA A 146 -12.59 -3.79 2.51
C ALA A 146 -13.24 -4.16 1.16
N GLN A 147 -13.12 -5.42 0.73
CA GLN A 147 -13.75 -5.94 -0.48
C GLN A 147 -14.54 -7.22 -0.16
N ALA A 148 -15.87 -7.10 -0.16
CA ALA A 148 -16.79 -8.18 0.23
C ALA A 148 -16.63 -9.44 -0.62
N GLU A 149 -16.47 -9.31 -1.94
CA GLU A 149 -16.30 -10.46 -2.84
C GLU A 149 -15.01 -11.23 -2.54
N ALA A 150 -13.88 -10.52 -2.41
CA ALA A 150 -12.60 -11.14 -2.09
C ALA A 150 -12.63 -11.79 -0.70
N TYR A 151 -13.23 -11.13 0.28
CA TYR A 151 -13.42 -11.67 1.63
C TYR A 151 -14.28 -12.95 1.64
N ASN A 152 -15.42 -12.94 0.94
CA ASN A 152 -16.32 -14.09 0.89
C ASN A 152 -15.67 -15.29 0.21
N LEU A 153 -14.98 -15.08 -0.92
CA LEU A 153 -14.24 -16.16 -1.58
C LEU A 153 -13.09 -16.66 -0.69
N PHE A 154 -12.32 -15.76 -0.07
CA PHE A 154 -11.27 -16.15 0.87
C PHE A 154 -11.78 -17.05 2.02
N LYS A 155 -12.97 -16.77 2.56
CA LYS A 155 -13.57 -17.53 3.67
C LYS A 155 -14.32 -18.80 3.25
N ARG A 156 -14.99 -18.79 2.10
CA ARG A 156 -15.95 -19.83 1.71
C ARG A 156 -15.53 -20.67 0.50
N ASP A 157 -14.68 -20.13 -0.37
CA ASP A 157 -14.22 -20.79 -1.60
C ASP A 157 -12.77 -20.41 -1.89
N ARG A 158 -11.86 -21.06 -1.14
CA ARG A 158 -10.43 -20.82 -1.24
C ARG A 158 -9.90 -21.13 -2.65
N ALA A 159 -10.46 -22.12 -3.34
CA ALA A 159 -10.02 -22.51 -4.67
C ALA A 159 -10.28 -21.41 -5.71
N GLU A 160 -11.48 -20.84 -5.74
CA GLU A 160 -11.81 -19.73 -6.64
C GLU A 160 -11.05 -18.45 -6.24
N TYR A 161 -10.87 -18.18 -4.93
CA TYR A 161 -10.03 -17.07 -4.47
C TYR A 161 -8.61 -17.16 -5.03
N GLU A 162 -7.95 -18.32 -4.88
CA GLU A 162 -6.59 -18.51 -5.37
C GLU A 162 -6.50 -18.44 -6.90
N LYS A 163 -7.50 -18.96 -7.62
CA LYS A 163 -7.56 -18.86 -9.08
C LYS A 163 -7.59 -17.41 -9.55
N ARG A 164 -8.35 -16.55 -8.85
CA ARG A 164 -8.40 -15.10 -9.14
C ARG A 164 -7.10 -14.40 -8.78
N VAL A 165 -6.49 -14.72 -7.64
CA VAL A 165 -5.18 -14.17 -7.28
C VAL A 165 -4.10 -14.56 -8.31
N ARG A 166 -4.06 -15.83 -8.73
CA ARG A 166 -3.16 -16.28 -9.81
C ARG A 166 -3.41 -15.59 -11.15
N ARG A 167 -4.63 -15.12 -11.42
CA ARG A 167 -4.91 -14.26 -12.58
C ARG A 167 -4.32 -12.88 -12.38
N THR A 168 -4.52 -12.25 -11.23
CA THR A 168 -3.92 -10.94 -10.89
C THR A 168 -2.40 -10.97 -10.97
N VAL A 169 -1.74 -12.05 -10.51
CA VAL A 169 -0.29 -12.25 -10.66
C VAL A 169 0.13 -12.26 -12.13
N ARG A 170 -0.57 -13.00 -12.99
CA ARG A 170 -0.26 -13.06 -14.44
C ARG A 170 -0.43 -11.72 -15.14
N GLU A 171 -1.35 -10.88 -14.67
CA GLU A 171 -1.57 -9.52 -15.17
C GLU A 171 -0.52 -8.51 -14.67
N ASN A 172 0.25 -8.87 -13.64
CA ASN A 172 1.27 -8.02 -13.02
C ASN A 172 2.60 -8.80 -12.87
N PRO A 173 3.20 -9.30 -13.96
CA PRO A 173 4.42 -10.09 -13.86
C PRO A 173 5.58 -9.28 -13.29
N THR A 174 6.45 -9.96 -12.54
CA THR A 174 7.78 -9.44 -12.23
C THR A 174 8.56 -9.16 -13.53
N PRO A 175 9.26 -8.01 -13.67
CA PRO A 175 10.04 -7.67 -14.85
C PRO A 175 11.19 -8.63 -15.14
#